data_AF-A0A528TIK7-F1
#
_entry.id   AF-A0A528TIK7-F1
#
_cell.length_a   1.000
_cell.length_b   1.000
_cell.length_c   1.000
_cell.angle_alpha   90.00
_cell.angle_beta   90.00
_cell.angle_gamma   90.00
#
_symmetry.space_group_name_H-M   'P 1'
#
loop_
_entity.id
_entity.type
_entity.pdbx_description
1 polymer ?
#
loop_
_entity_poly.entity_id
_entity_poly.type
_entity_poly.pdbx_seq_one_letter_code
_entity_poly.pdbx_strand_id
1 'polypeptide(L)'
;MSEKQIFIFGAGYSGKAFARANKDAGTILGTTRAAEKFEALRQAGIQPLLFDGALTPEIGDALKKTTHLVVSVAPEEAGDPVLN
;
A
#
# COMPACT_ATOMS: atom_id res chain seq x y z
N MET A 1 -4.99 -13.50 18.78
CA MET A 1 -4.07 -13.28 17.64
C MET A 1 -3.92 -11.76 17.49
N SER A 2 -2.72 -11.26 17.17
CA SER A 2 -2.55 -9.83 16.91
C SER A 2 -3.35 -9.41 15.67
N GLU A 3 -3.83 -8.18 15.68
CA GLU A 3 -4.56 -7.59 14.55
C GLU A 3 -3.67 -7.52 13.30
N LYS A 4 -4.20 -7.86 12.13
CA LYS A 4 -3.46 -7.79 10.86
C LYS A 4 -3.27 -6.32 10.46
N GLN A 5 -2.03 -5.92 10.21
CA GLN A 5 -1.63 -4.59 9.72
C GLN A 5 -0.99 -4.81 8.35
N ILE A 6 -1.72 -4.49 7.29
CA ILE A 6 -1.30 -4.76 5.92
C ILE A 6 -0.79 -3.49 5.27
N PHE A 7 0.33 -3.58 4.56
CA PHE A 7 0.87 -2.50 3.75
C PHE A 7 1.00 -2.94 2.29
N ILE A 8 0.44 -2.16 1.36
CA ILE A 8 0.42 -2.45 -0.07
C ILE A 8 1.27 -1.42 -0.81
N PHE A 9 2.41 -1.82 -1.36
CA PHE A 9 3.10 -1.02 -2.37
C PHE A 9 2.37 -1.16 -3.72
N GLY A 10 1.87 -0.05 -4.27
CA GLY A 10 1.10 -0.06 -5.51
C GLY A 10 -0.36 -0.49 -5.33
N ALA A 11 -1.16 0.34 -4.66
CA ALA A 11 -2.57 0.09 -4.37
C ALA A 11 -3.51 0.35 -5.57
N GLY A 12 -3.09 -0.01 -6.77
CA GLY A 12 -3.84 0.21 -8.02
C GLY A 12 -5.01 -0.76 -8.20
N TYR A 13 -5.10 -1.38 -9.38
CA TYR A 13 -6.17 -2.32 -9.70
C TYR A 13 -6.18 -3.52 -8.73
N SER A 14 -5.08 -4.27 -8.67
CA SER A 14 -4.94 -5.44 -7.81
C SER A 14 -4.97 -5.10 -6.33
N GLY A 15 -4.30 -4.01 -5.91
CA GLY A 15 -4.31 -3.58 -4.52
C GLY A 15 -5.70 -3.22 -3.99
N LYS A 16 -6.52 -2.52 -4.79
CA LYS A 16 -7.93 -2.26 -4.42
C LYS A 16 -8.75 -3.54 -4.34
N ALA A 17 -8.55 -4.48 -5.27
CA ALA A 17 -9.26 -5.76 -5.23
C ALA A 17 -8.88 -6.57 -3.98
N PHE A 18 -7.59 -6.62 -3.65
CA PHE A 18 -7.07 -7.25 -2.45
C PHE A 18 -7.69 -6.65 -1.18
N ALA A 19 -7.70 -5.32 -1.05
CA ALA A 19 -8.28 -4.66 0.14
C ALA A 19 -9.78 -4.96 0.29
N ARG A 20 -10.54 -4.94 -0.82
CA ARG A 20 -11.97 -5.31 -0.82
C ARG A 20 -12.22 -6.76 -0.41
N ALA A 21 -11.29 -7.66 -0.69
CA ALA A 21 -11.37 -9.07 -0.29
C ALA A 21 -10.95 -9.30 1.17
N ASN A 22 -10.28 -8.33 1.80
CA ASN A 22 -9.75 -8.42 3.16
C ASN A 22 -10.37 -7.34 4.08
N LYS A 23 -11.66 -7.03 3.93
CA LYS A 23 -12.35 -6.00 4.73
C LYS A 23 -12.32 -6.26 6.24
N ASP A 24 -12.21 -7.53 6.64
CA ASP A 24 -12.13 -7.95 8.03
C ASP A 24 -10.68 -7.97 8.56
N ALA A 25 -9.70 -7.61 7.73
CA ALA A 25 -8.38 -7.26 8.24
C ALA A 25 -8.47 -5.97 9.07
N GLY A 26 -7.47 -5.72 9.91
CA GLY A 26 -7.34 -4.45 10.62
C GLY A 26 -6.97 -3.32 9.65
N THR A 27 -5.92 -2.57 9.98
CA THR A 27 -5.46 -1.49 9.10
C THR A 27 -4.91 -2.02 7.77
N ILE A 28 -5.37 -1.43 6.66
CA ILE A 28 -4.76 -1.59 5.34
C ILE A 28 -4.24 -0.23 4.87
N LEU A 29 -2.92 -0.11 4.76
CA LEU A 29 -2.27 1.02 4.10
C LEU A 29 -1.92 0.65 2.66
N GLY A 30 -1.94 1.64 1.77
CA GLY A 30 -1.60 1.40 0.37
C GLY A 30 -1.02 2.62 -0.31
N THR A 31 -0.03 2.40 -1.17
CA THR A 31 0.70 3.50 -1.81
C THR A 31 0.24 3.77 -3.23
N THR A 32 0.37 5.02 -3.66
CA THR A 32 0.21 5.44 -5.05
C THR A 32 1.14 6.62 -5.35
N ARG A 33 1.41 6.86 -6.63
CA ARG A 33 2.17 8.04 -7.10
C ARG A 33 1.31 9.28 -7.31
N ALA A 34 0.00 9.12 -7.25
CA ALA A 34 -0.99 10.08 -7.68
C ALA A 34 -1.91 10.44 -6.51
N ALA A 35 -1.70 11.62 -5.92
CA ALA A 35 -2.49 12.09 -4.79
C ALA A 35 -3.99 12.19 -5.13
N GLU A 36 -4.32 12.47 -6.39
CA GLU A 36 -5.69 12.50 -6.91
C GLU A 36 -6.42 11.15 -6.80
N LYS A 37 -5.69 10.04 -6.63
CA LYS A 37 -6.29 8.70 -6.44
C LYS A 37 -6.65 8.39 -4.97
N PHE A 38 -6.30 9.26 -4.02
CA PHE A 38 -6.47 8.99 -2.58
C PHE A 38 -7.92 8.70 -2.21
N GLU A 39 -8.88 9.46 -2.72
CA GLU A 39 -10.31 9.21 -2.45
C GLU A 39 -10.76 7.83 -2.94
N ALA A 40 -10.32 7.42 -4.13
CA ALA A 40 -10.64 6.10 -4.67
C ALA A 40 -10.04 4.96 -3.82
N LEU A 41 -8.90 5.20 -3.15
CA LEU A 41 -8.30 4.26 -2.21
C LEU A 41 -9.06 4.22 -0.89
N ARG A 42 -9.42 5.38 -0.34
CA ARG A 42 -10.24 5.47 0.89
C ARG A 42 -11.58 4.73 0.72
N GLN A 43 -12.25 4.92 -0.42
CA GLN A 43 -13.48 4.19 -0.76
C GLN A 43 -13.28 2.67 -0.90
N ALA A 44 -12.05 2.20 -1.14
CA ALA A 44 -11.69 0.79 -1.17
C ALA A 44 -11.26 0.24 0.21
N GLY A 45 -11.34 1.05 1.27
CA GLY A 45 -10.90 0.66 2.62
C GLY A 45 -9.39 0.75 2.83
N ILE A 46 -8.68 1.50 1.98
CA ILE A 46 -7.23 1.65 2.03
C ILE A 46 -6.89 3.06 2.53
N GLN A 47 -6.02 3.16 3.53
CA GLN A 47 -5.41 4.42 3.94
C GLN A 47 -4.27 4.77 2.97
N PRO A 48 -4.42 5.83 2.15
CA PRO A 48 -3.47 6.09 1.07
C PRO A 48 -2.22 6.82 1.56
N LEU A 49 -1.07 6.43 1.01
CA LEU A 49 0.21 7.12 1.16
C LEU A 49 0.82 7.44 -0.21
N LEU A 50 1.55 8.55 -0.32
CA LEU A 50 2.27 8.89 -1.54
C LEU A 50 3.63 8.18 -1.56
N PHE A 51 3.90 7.42 -2.62
CA PHE A 51 5.18 6.76 -2.85
C PHE A 51 5.55 6.83 -4.32
N ASP A 52 6.70 7.43 -4.61
CA ASP A 52 7.28 7.63 -5.94
C ASP A 52 8.63 6.93 -6.13
N GLY A 53 8.95 5.96 -5.26
CA GLY A 53 10.23 5.23 -5.26
C GLY A 53 11.13 5.57 -4.08
N ALA A 54 10.81 6.61 -3.29
CA ALA A 54 11.54 6.95 -2.07
C ALA A 54 10.72 6.66 -0.80
N LEU A 55 11.37 6.07 0.21
CA LEU A 55 10.75 5.91 1.54
C LEU A 55 10.67 7.27 2.24
N THR A 56 9.47 7.64 2.65
CA THR A 56 9.24 8.78 3.54
C THR A 56 9.26 8.33 5.01
N PRO A 57 9.46 9.22 5.99
CA PRO A 57 9.35 8.87 7.41
C PRO A 57 8.01 8.23 7.76
N GLU A 58 6.92 8.72 7.16
CA GLU A 58 5.57 8.18 7.34
C GLU A 58 5.46 6.73 6.85
N ILE A 59 5.99 6.44 5.66
CA ILE A 59 6.05 5.06 5.14
C ILE A 59 6.92 4.19 6.05
N GLY A 60 8.08 4.70 6.49
CA GLY A 60 8.97 3.99 7.41
C GLY A 60 8.28 3.59 8.72
N ASP A 61 7.50 4.50 9.31
CA ASP A 61 6.76 4.24 10.54
C ASP A 61 5.58 3.29 10.34
N ALA A 62 4.92 3.34 9.18
CA ALA A 62 3.90 2.35 8.80
C ALA A 62 4.50 0.95 8.61
N LEU A 63 5.66 0.85 7.95
CA LEU A 63 6.37 -0.41 7.73
C LEU A 63 6.79 -1.07 9.04
N LYS A 64 7.24 -0.30 10.05
CA LYS A 64 7.57 -0.85 11.39
C LYS A 64 6.39 -1.56 12.08
N LYS A 65 5.16 -1.18 11.76
CA LYS A 65 3.92 -1.75 12.33
C LYS A 65 3.33 -2.86 11.45
N THR A 66 3.83 -3.00 10.22
CA THR A 66 3.29 -3.90 9.21
C THR A 66 3.56 -5.35 9.58
N THR A 67 2.52 -6.17 9.59
CA THR A 67 2.64 -7.63 9.77
C THR A 67 2.58 -8.39 8.45
N HIS A 68 1.99 -7.79 7.41
CA HIS A 68 1.90 -8.38 6.07
C HIS A 68 2.20 -7.32 5.01
N LEU A 69 3.21 -7.59 4.17
CA LEU A 69 3.60 -6.72 3.08
C LEU A 69 3.10 -7.29 1.74
N VAL A 70 2.48 -6.45 0.92
CA VAL A 70 2.04 -6.79 -0.44
C VAL A 70 2.76 -5.85 -1.41
N VAL A 71 3.50 -6.42 -2.36
CA VAL A 71 4.13 -5.67 -3.45
C VAL A 71 3.32 -5.91 -4.72
N SER A 72 2.64 -4.87 -5.18
CA SER A 72 1.77 -4.87 -6.38
C SER A 72 2.08 -3.67 -7.29
N VAL A 73 3.23 -3.02 -7.08
CA VAL A 73 3.74 -1.98 -7.96
C VAL A 73 4.24 -2.63 -9.26
N ALA A 74 4.05 -1.96 -10.39
CA ALA A 74 4.62 -2.43 -11.64
C ALA A 74 6.13 -2.11 -11.66
N PRO A 75 6.98 -2.99 -12.20
CA PRO A 75 8.39 -2.67 -12.40
C PRO A 75 8.55 -1.55 -13.42
N GLU A 76 9.65 -0.82 -13.30
CA GLU A 76 10.11 0.19 -14.24
C GLU A 76 11.32 -0.32 -15.05
N GLU A 77 11.90 0.53 -15.90
CA GLU A 77 13.12 0.20 -16.64
C GLU A 77 14.30 -0.17 -15.72
N ALA A 78 14.40 0.49 -14.55
CA ALA A 78 15.38 0.16 -13.50
C ALA A 78 14.96 -1.04 -12.62
N GLY A 79 13.83 -1.68 -12.94
CA GLY A 79 13.23 -2.83 -12.25
C GLY A 79 12.22 -2.44 -11.16
N ASP A 80 12.06 -3.27 -10.12
CA ASP A 80 11.03 -3.04 -9.10
C ASP A 80 11.43 -1.86 -8.18
N PRO A 81 10.59 -0.81 -8.05
CA PRO A 81 10.93 0.38 -7.28
C PRO A 81 10.93 0.17 -5.76
N VAL A 82 10.63 -1.03 -5.27
CA VAL A 82 10.59 -1.38 -3.84
C VAL A 82 11.65 -2.41 -3.49
N LEU A 83 11.96 -3.35 -4.40
CA LEU A 83 12.79 -4.53 -4.11
C LEU A 83 14.21 -4.49 -4.69
N ASN A 84 14.57 -3.45 -5.45
CA ASN A 84 15.89 -3.31 -6.08
C ASN A 84 16.89 -2.49 -5.28
#